data_AF-A0A0Q9I6B4-F1
#
_entry.id   AF-A0A0Q9I6B4-F1
#
_cell.length_a   1.000
_cell.length_b   1.000
_cell.length_c   1.000
_cell.angle_alpha   90.00
_cell.angle_beta   90.00
_cell.angle_gamma   90.00
#
_symmetry.space_group_name_H-M   'P 1'
#
loop_
_entity.id
_entity.type
_entity.pdbx_description
1 polymer ?
#
loop_
_entity_poly.entity_id
_entity_poly.type
_entity_poly.pdbx_seq_one_letter_code
_entity_poly.pdbx_strand_id
1 'polypeptide(L)'
;MSQATFLNRQALHLYPDPARVVVRRFGPSPDPRDMNPTDKLRANHIVARVTALDHETAASQLAEVLENFNGRHRNLLERFEARADEMEEVFTAHGAFTKTQRQLVGSYFLHEYSFEAAALFNPSIVLHPDQSGAPSGGCRFVLSVRAVGEGHISSLTFRSGTVAADGSLSVDPTSRLATIATFRNRMVRVDGDDVEVVFSPEGDISERVIFPITASQSNGIEDARFVAFDEGGRTVFRATYTAYNGRGIRSELIETTDFLSFRMSPLRGSAAVNKGMALFPRKIGGRYAMIARQDNENLYLVYSDDLMNWDGGVAILKPQYPWEFIQIGTCGSPIELDEGWLLFTHGVGPVRRYAIGAVLLDKKDPSRVLARSREPLVRPEPSEREGYVPNVVYTCGAMRHGGQIVLPYAVSDTYCNFATIRIEALLQALDPVVAEETHYVRQAASP
;
A
#
# COMPACT_ATOMS: atom_id res chain seq x y z
N MET A 1 -21.62 16.38 20.70
CA MET A 1 -20.33 15.67 20.70
C MET A 1 -19.31 16.60 20.07
N SER A 2 -18.36 17.14 20.83
CA SER A 2 -17.36 18.05 20.28
C SER A 2 -16.41 17.28 19.36
N GLN A 3 -16.12 17.85 18.20
CA GLN A 3 -14.97 17.47 17.41
C GLN A 3 -13.72 17.84 18.23
N ALA A 4 -12.68 17.01 18.21
CA ALA A 4 -11.41 17.33 18.84
C ALA A 4 -10.90 18.66 18.24
N THR A 5 -10.95 19.75 19.01
CA THR A 5 -10.63 21.11 18.56
C THR A 5 -9.17 21.31 18.13
N PHE A 6 -8.34 20.27 18.31
CA PHE A 6 -6.92 20.25 17.97
C PHE A 6 -6.60 19.48 16.67
N LEU A 7 -7.59 18.84 16.04
CA LEU A 7 -7.44 18.19 14.73
C LEU A 7 -7.68 19.24 13.63
N ASN A 8 -6.65 19.57 12.86
CA ASN A 8 -6.74 20.50 11.74
C ASN A 8 -6.88 19.73 10.41
N ARG A 9 -8.11 19.50 9.96
CA ARG A 9 -8.36 18.89 8.64
C ARG A 9 -7.93 19.85 7.53
N GLN A 10 -7.18 19.33 6.58
CA GLN A 10 -6.74 20.09 5.42
C GLN A 10 -7.80 20.06 4.32
N ALA A 11 -7.80 21.07 3.47
CA ALA A 11 -8.52 21.05 2.19
C ALA A 11 -7.63 20.42 1.09
N LEU A 12 -7.09 19.24 1.36
CA LEU A 12 -6.12 18.57 0.50
C LEU A 12 -6.60 17.14 0.20
N HIS A 13 -7.09 16.92 -1.02
CA HIS A 13 -7.73 15.66 -1.41
C HIS A 13 -6.94 14.95 -2.50
N LEU A 14 -6.82 13.63 -2.39
CA LEU A 14 -6.28 12.76 -3.44
C LEU A 14 -7.38 11.84 -3.92
N TYR A 15 -7.99 12.20 -5.05
CA TYR A 15 -9.06 11.45 -5.69
C TYR A 15 -8.49 10.40 -6.66
N PRO A 16 -9.23 9.31 -6.92
CA PRO A 16 -8.93 8.39 -8.01
C PRO A 16 -8.94 9.12 -9.37
N ASP A 17 -8.07 8.71 -10.28
CA ASP A 17 -7.97 9.28 -11.63
C ASP A 17 -8.09 8.16 -12.68
N PRO A 18 -9.25 8.02 -13.35
CA PRO A 18 -9.44 7.00 -14.37
C PRO A 18 -8.59 7.22 -15.63
N ALA A 19 -8.01 8.41 -15.83
CA ALA A 19 -7.12 8.68 -16.95
C ALA A 19 -5.73 8.06 -16.77
N ARG A 20 -5.39 7.63 -15.54
CA ARG A 20 -4.09 7.00 -15.24
C ARG A 20 -4.15 5.52 -15.52
N VAL A 21 -3.50 5.16 -16.61
CA VAL A 21 -3.57 3.82 -17.20
C VAL A 21 -2.19 3.22 -17.36
N VAL A 22 -2.15 1.88 -17.38
CA VAL A 22 -0.98 1.09 -17.75
C VAL A 22 -1.38 0.08 -18.81
N VAL A 23 -0.42 -0.43 -19.58
CA VAL A 23 -0.67 -1.54 -20.50
C VAL A 23 -0.43 -2.88 -19.80
N ARG A 24 -1.43 -3.75 -19.79
CA ARG A 24 -1.36 -5.09 -19.18
C ARG A 24 -1.66 -6.18 -20.20
N ARG A 25 -1.24 -7.41 -19.87
CA ARG A 25 -1.55 -8.62 -20.66
C ARG A 25 -3.06 -8.79 -20.81
N PHE A 26 -3.53 -8.99 -22.04
CA PHE A 26 -4.91 -9.32 -22.36
C PHE A 26 -5.06 -10.81 -22.67
N GLY A 27 -6.04 -11.46 -22.05
CA GLY A 27 -6.31 -12.89 -22.17
C GLY A 27 -6.59 -13.54 -20.81
N PRO A 28 -7.26 -14.71 -20.78
CA PRO A 28 -7.74 -15.32 -19.53
C PRO A 28 -6.64 -16.03 -18.73
N SER A 29 -5.45 -16.25 -19.31
CA SER A 29 -4.34 -16.90 -18.63
C SER A 29 -3.15 -15.94 -18.40
N PRO A 30 -2.60 -15.87 -17.17
CA PRO A 30 -1.39 -15.11 -16.87
C PRO A 30 -0.14 -15.59 -17.62
N ASP A 31 -0.07 -16.90 -17.87
CA ASP A 31 0.96 -17.58 -18.66
C ASP A 31 0.37 -18.01 -20.02
N PRO A 32 0.93 -17.56 -21.16
CA PRO A 32 0.47 -17.97 -22.49
C PRO A 32 0.40 -19.51 -22.66
N ARG A 33 1.26 -20.27 -21.99
CA ARG A 33 1.30 -21.75 -22.06
C ARG A 33 0.06 -22.39 -21.47
N ASP A 34 -0.50 -21.77 -20.44
CA ASP A 34 -1.71 -22.20 -19.72
C ASP A 34 -3.01 -21.80 -20.43
N MET A 35 -2.93 -21.12 -21.59
CA MET A 35 -4.10 -20.84 -22.43
C MET A 35 -4.81 -22.13 -22.84
N ASN A 36 -6.14 -22.14 -22.73
CA ASN A 36 -6.93 -23.28 -23.18
C ASN A 36 -6.89 -23.39 -24.73
N PRO A 37 -7.26 -24.55 -25.31
CA PRO A 37 -7.19 -24.74 -26.76
C PRO A 37 -7.96 -23.70 -27.59
N THR A 38 -9.11 -23.22 -27.08
CA THR A 38 -9.93 -22.19 -27.75
C THR A 38 -9.20 -20.86 -27.82
N ASP A 39 -8.55 -20.45 -26.73
CA ASP A 39 -7.78 -19.20 -26.68
C ASP A 39 -6.52 -19.28 -27.56
N LYS A 40 -5.85 -20.44 -27.58
CA LYS A 40 -4.72 -20.68 -28.49
C LYS A 40 -5.15 -20.61 -29.95
N LEU A 41 -6.31 -21.18 -30.30
CA LEU A 41 -6.88 -21.09 -31.64
C LEU A 41 -7.17 -19.63 -32.02
N ARG A 42 -7.79 -18.86 -31.11
CA ARG A 42 -8.06 -17.44 -31.33
C ARG A 42 -6.79 -16.61 -31.51
N ALA A 43 -5.76 -16.88 -30.71
CA ALA A 43 -4.45 -16.22 -30.85
C ALA A 43 -3.84 -16.48 -32.24
N ASN A 44 -3.88 -17.73 -32.70
CA ASN A 44 -3.38 -18.10 -34.03
C ASN A 44 -4.19 -17.48 -35.18
N HIS A 45 -5.51 -17.33 -35.04
CA HIS A 45 -6.31 -16.59 -36.01
C HIS A 45 -5.93 -15.10 -36.09
N ILE A 46 -5.55 -14.48 -34.97
CA ILE A 46 -5.06 -13.09 -34.96
C ILE A 46 -3.74 -13.01 -35.73
N VAL A 47 -2.78 -13.91 -35.43
CA VAL A 47 -1.49 -13.96 -36.13
C VAL A 47 -1.69 -14.13 -37.64
N ALA A 48 -2.54 -15.07 -38.07
CA ALA A 48 -2.82 -15.30 -39.49
C ALA A 48 -3.41 -14.07 -40.20
N ARG A 49 -4.24 -13.28 -39.51
CA ARG A 49 -4.79 -12.03 -40.08
C ARG A 49 -3.72 -10.96 -40.20
N VAL A 50 -2.86 -10.80 -39.20
CA VAL A 50 -1.78 -9.81 -39.22
C VAL A 50 -0.72 -10.15 -40.28
N THR A 51 -0.39 -11.43 -40.46
CA THR A 51 0.57 -11.85 -41.50
C THR A 51 0.02 -11.76 -42.92
N ALA A 52 -1.30 -11.79 -43.08
CA ALA A 52 -1.97 -11.62 -44.38
C ALA A 52 -2.08 -10.16 -44.83
N LEU A 53 -1.83 -9.18 -43.94
CA LEU A 53 -1.82 -7.76 -44.31
C LEU A 53 -0.62 -7.43 -45.20
N ASP A 54 -0.84 -6.60 -46.21
CA ASP A 54 0.27 -5.94 -46.90
C ASP A 54 0.99 -4.93 -46.00
N HIS A 55 2.16 -4.49 -46.44
CA HIS A 55 3.03 -3.61 -45.65
C HIS A 55 2.38 -2.25 -45.33
N GLU A 56 1.64 -1.68 -46.28
CA GLU A 56 1.00 -0.37 -46.11
C GLU A 56 -0.15 -0.43 -45.11
N THR A 57 -1.00 -1.46 -45.23
CA THR A 57 -2.12 -1.70 -44.32
C THR A 57 -1.63 -1.98 -42.90
N ALA A 58 -0.60 -2.80 -42.73
CA ALA A 58 -0.01 -3.07 -41.42
C ALA A 58 0.60 -1.79 -40.79
N ALA A 59 1.30 -0.97 -41.58
CA ALA A 59 1.86 0.28 -41.10
C ALA A 59 0.77 1.29 -40.68
N SER A 60 -0.29 1.42 -41.48
CA SER A 60 -1.43 2.30 -41.18
C SER A 60 -2.15 1.87 -39.91
N GLN A 61 -2.41 0.58 -39.72
CA GLN A 61 -3.03 0.05 -38.51
C GLN A 61 -2.17 0.30 -37.26
N LEU A 62 -0.85 0.10 -37.36
CA LEU A 62 0.03 0.39 -36.24
C LEU A 62 0.06 1.89 -35.90
N ALA A 63 0.09 2.75 -36.92
CA ALA A 63 0.07 4.20 -36.73
C ALA A 63 -1.21 4.66 -36.01
N GLU A 64 -2.38 4.14 -36.41
CA GLU A 64 -3.66 4.43 -35.76
C GLU A 64 -3.67 3.98 -34.30
N VAL A 65 -3.13 2.80 -33.99
CA VAL A 65 -2.94 2.34 -32.60
C VAL A 65 -2.07 3.35 -31.83
N LEU A 66 -0.89 3.70 -32.35
CA LEU A 66 0.04 4.60 -31.66
C LEU A 66 -0.54 6.00 -31.43
N GLU A 67 -1.31 6.53 -32.38
CA GLU A 67 -1.98 7.82 -32.27
C GLU A 67 -2.96 7.83 -31.09
N ASN A 68 -3.76 6.77 -30.95
CA ASN A 68 -4.73 6.61 -29.85
C ASN A 68 -4.07 6.49 -28.47
N PHE A 69 -2.82 6.01 -28.40
CA PHE A 69 -2.07 5.83 -27.16
C PHE A 69 -1.01 6.92 -26.91
N ASN A 70 -0.92 7.93 -27.77
CA ASN A 70 0.13 8.93 -27.72
C ASN A 70 0.12 9.71 -26.39
N GLY A 71 1.29 9.83 -25.76
CA GLY A 71 1.46 10.52 -24.47
C GLY A 71 0.79 9.84 -23.27
N ARG A 72 0.33 8.58 -23.41
CA ARG A 72 -0.27 7.81 -22.31
C ARG A 72 0.65 6.74 -21.73
N HIS A 73 1.63 6.27 -22.51
CA HIS A 73 2.54 5.18 -22.12
C HIS A 73 3.99 5.46 -22.47
N ARG A 74 4.90 4.96 -21.63
CA ARG A 74 6.34 4.87 -21.96
C ARG A 74 6.63 3.58 -22.71
N ASN A 75 7.50 3.68 -23.72
CA ASN A 75 8.10 2.55 -24.44
C ASN A 75 7.05 1.58 -25.03
N LEU A 76 5.96 2.12 -25.58
CA LEU A 76 4.81 1.31 -26.01
C LEU A 76 5.17 0.27 -27.09
N LEU A 77 5.99 0.66 -28.07
CA LEU A 77 6.45 -0.24 -29.13
C LEU A 77 7.31 -1.38 -28.58
N GLU A 78 8.22 -1.11 -27.65
CA GLU A 78 9.03 -2.13 -26.99
C GLU A 78 8.15 -3.11 -26.20
N ARG A 79 7.10 -2.60 -25.53
CA ARG A 79 6.12 -3.44 -24.83
C ARG A 79 5.34 -4.34 -25.79
N PHE A 80 5.00 -3.84 -26.98
CA PHE A 80 4.35 -4.65 -28.01
C PHE A 80 5.28 -5.76 -28.49
N GLU A 81 6.53 -5.43 -28.83
CA GLU A 81 7.51 -6.43 -29.27
C GLU A 81 7.76 -7.50 -28.19
N ALA A 82 7.98 -7.10 -26.94
CA ALA A 82 8.16 -8.03 -25.83
C ALA A 82 6.94 -8.94 -25.63
N ARG A 83 5.73 -8.42 -25.81
CA ARG A 83 4.52 -9.25 -25.72
C ARG A 83 4.40 -10.25 -26.86
N ALA A 84 4.78 -9.87 -28.07
CA ALA A 84 4.82 -10.80 -29.20
C ALA A 84 5.81 -11.94 -28.92
N ASP A 85 7.00 -11.61 -28.42
CA ASP A 85 8.02 -12.61 -28.05
C ASP A 85 7.52 -13.57 -26.94
N GLU A 86 6.81 -13.06 -25.91
CA GLU A 86 6.17 -13.91 -24.89
C GLU A 86 5.11 -14.87 -25.46
N MET A 87 4.44 -14.47 -26.54
CA MET A 87 3.35 -15.24 -27.15
C MET A 87 3.84 -16.22 -28.22
N GLU A 88 5.11 -16.14 -28.65
CA GLU A 88 5.67 -16.94 -29.74
C GLU A 88 5.48 -18.46 -29.49
N GLU A 89 5.64 -18.92 -28.24
CA GLU A 89 5.45 -20.33 -27.86
C GLU A 89 3.99 -20.82 -28.01
N VAL A 90 3.02 -19.92 -28.12
CA VAL A 90 1.60 -20.24 -28.34
C VAL A 90 1.27 -20.34 -29.83
N PHE A 91 2.05 -19.69 -30.67
CA PHE A 91 1.76 -19.62 -32.09
C PHE A 91 2.15 -20.93 -32.79
N THR A 92 1.30 -21.37 -33.71
CA THR A 92 1.64 -22.41 -34.67
C THR A 92 2.72 -21.87 -35.61
N ALA A 93 3.57 -22.75 -36.14
CA ALA A 93 4.65 -22.37 -37.03
C ALA A 93 4.20 -21.35 -38.11
N HIS A 94 4.88 -20.21 -38.15
CA HIS A 94 4.64 -19.12 -39.09
C HIS A 94 5.96 -18.60 -39.66
N GLY A 95 5.90 -17.81 -40.74
CA GLY A 95 7.06 -17.08 -41.25
C GLY A 95 7.53 -16.00 -40.28
N ALA A 96 8.77 -15.53 -40.44
CA ALA A 96 9.30 -14.47 -39.59
C ALA A 96 8.48 -13.19 -39.73
N PHE A 97 8.09 -12.57 -38.60
CA PHE A 97 7.42 -11.28 -38.62
C PHE A 97 8.35 -10.18 -39.12
N THR A 98 7.83 -9.28 -39.94
CA THR A 98 8.42 -7.93 -40.07
C THR A 98 8.31 -7.19 -38.73
N LYS A 99 9.10 -6.12 -38.54
CA LYS A 99 9.04 -5.32 -37.30
C LYS A 99 7.63 -4.79 -37.01
N THR A 100 6.95 -4.25 -38.04
CA THR A 100 5.57 -3.74 -37.93
C THR A 100 4.58 -4.84 -37.55
N GLN A 101 4.68 -6.03 -38.17
CA GLN A 101 3.82 -7.16 -37.83
C GLN A 101 4.04 -7.61 -36.40
N ARG A 102 5.31 -7.68 -35.94
CA ARG A 102 5.63 -8.05 -34.55
C ARG A 102 4.98 -7.07 -33.56
N GLN A 103 5.10 -5.77 -33.81
CA GLN A 103 4.49 -4.72 -33.00
C GLN A 103 2.95 -4.81 -33.01
N LEU A 104 2.33 -5.04 -34.17
CA LEU A 104 0.88 -5.24 -34.26
C LEU A 104 0.42 -6.49 -33.51
N VAL A 105 1.06 -7.64 -33.73
CA VAL A 105 0.75 -8.91 -33.04
C VAL A 105 0.77 -8.69 -31.54
N GLY A 106 1.82 -8.09 -31.00
CA GLY A 106 1.92 -7.78 -29.58
C GLY A 106 0.79 -6.92 -29.04
N SER A 107 0.40 -5.88 -29.79
CA SER A 107 -0.67 -4.96 -29.39
C SER A 107 -2.03 -5.66 -29.20
N TYR A 108 -2.35 -6.71 -29.97
CA TYR A 108 -3.60 -7.47 -29.84
C TYR A 108 -3.69 -8.32 -28.57
N PHE A 109 -2.56 -8.55 -27.88
CA PHE A 109 -2.48 -9.34 -26.65
C PHE A 109 -2.23 -8.47 -25.41
N LEU A 110 -2.54 -7.17 -25.54
CA LEU A 110 -2.46 -6.18 -24.48
C LEU A 110 -3.77 -5.38 -24.40
N HIS A 111 -4.04 -4.81 -23.23
CA HIS A 111 -5.12 -3.84 -23.03
C HIS A 111 -4.66 -2.68 -22.15
N GLU A 112 -5.30 -1.53 -22.29
CA GLU A 112 -5.17 -0.43 -21.34
C GLU A 112 -5.97 -0.74 -20.07
N TYR A 113 -5.34 -0.57 -18.92
CA TYR A 113 -5.91 -0.86 -17.61
C TYR A 113 -5.82 0.37 -16.72
N SER A 114 -6.97 0.86 -16.25
CA SER A 114 -7.03 2.01 -15.34
C SER A 114 -6.95 1.52 -13.89
N PHE A 115 -5.79 1.73 -13.26
CA PHE A 115 -5.42 1.05 -12.02
C PHE A 115 -5.87 1.75 -10.74
N GLU A 116 -6.24 3.02 -10.85
CA GLU A 116 -6.76 3.82 -9.75
C GLU A 116 -8.10 4.48 -10.13
N ALA A 117 -8.89 3.85 -11.00
CA ALA A 117 -10.19 4.37 -11.43
C ALA A 117 -11.28 4.30 -10.36
N ALA A 118 -11.29 3.25 -9.54
CA ALA A 118 -12.37 3.00 -8.60
C ALA A 118 -12.13 3.69 -7.26
N ALA A 119 -10.90 3.61 -6.74
CA ALA A 119 -10.54 4.20 -5.47
C ALA A 119 -9.02 4.39 -5.31
N LEU A 120 -8.65 5.40 -4.53
CA LEU A 120 -7.28 5.73 -4.14
C LEU A 120 -7.24 6.09 -2.65
N PHE A 121 -6.87 5.13 -1.80
CA PHE A 121 -7.13 5.19 -0.36
C PHE A 121 -6.07 4.45 0.50
N ASN A 122 -6.34 4.31 1.79
CA ASN A 122 -5.49 3.66 2.81
C ASN A 122 -4.03 4.13 2.80
N PRO A 123 -3.79 5.44 2.97
CA PRO A 123 -2.48 6.04 2.82
C PRO A 123 -1.55 5.71 4.00
N SER A 124 -0.26 5.56 3.71
CA SER A 124 0.83 5.55 4.69
C SER A 124 1.90 6.55 4.27
N ILE A 125 2.55 7.22 5.23
CA ILE A 125 3.47 8.33 5.00
C ILE A 125 4.79 8.14 5.72
N VAL A 126 5.89 8.42 5.04
CA VAL A 126 7.25 8.44 5.59
C VAL A 126 8.05 9.59 4.99
N LEU A 127 9.19 9.93 5.60
CA LEU A 127 10.12 10.88 5.01
C LEU A 127 10.61 10.40 3.65
N HIS A 128 10.76 11.32 2.70
CA HIS A 128 11.38 11.02 1.42
C HIS A 128 12.90 10.76 1.62
N PRO A 129 13.50 9.72 1.03
CA PRO A 129 14.94 9.47 1.16
C PRO A 129 15.79 10.64 0.63
N ASP A 130 15.32 11.27 -0.44
CA ASP A 130 15.89 12.50 -0.98
C ASP A 130 15.14 13.73 -0.45
N GLN A 131 15.82 14.56 0.34
CA GLN A 131 15.28 15.80 0.90
C GLN A 131 15.64 17.04 0.07
N SER A 132 16.22 16.87 -1.12
CA SER A 132 16.53 17.97 -2.03
C SER A 132 15.25 18.73 -2.40
N GLY A 133 15.30 20.07 -2.33
CA GLY A 133 14.16 20.94 -2.59
C GLY A 133 13.14 21.04 -1.45
N ALA A 134 13.41 20.44 -0.28
CA ALA A 134 12.56 20.65 0.89
C ALA A 134 12.51 22.14 1.30
N PRO A 135 11.34 22.65 1.74
CA PRO A 135 11.25 24.01 2.26
C PRO A 135 12.12 24.18 3.50
N SER A 136 12.60 25.41 3.75
CA SER A 136 13.44 25.71 4.92
C SER A 136 12.72 25.32 6.22
N GLY A 137 13.37 24.51 7.05
CA GLY A 137 12.79 23.96 8.30
C GLY A 137 11.70 22.91 8.09
N GLY A 138 11.36 22.58 6.85
CA GLY A 138 10.39 21.54 6.48
C GLY A 138 11.06 20.26 5.98
N CYS A 139 10.26 19.34 5.45
CA CYS A 139 10.75 18.12 4.83
C CYS A 139 9.88 17.67 3.65
N ARG A 140 10.45 16.80 2.81
CA ARG A 140 9.74 16.04 1.79
C ARG A 140 9.25 14.72 2.37
N PHE A 141 8.11 14.24 1.88
CA PHE A 141 7.55 12.94 2.25
C PHE A 141 7.24 12.08 1.02
N VAL A 142 7.16 10.77 1.25
CA VAL A 142 6.54 9.81 0.35
C VAL A 142 5.25 9.33 0.98
N LEU A 143 4.19 9.30 0.18
CA LEU A 143 2.91 8.71 0.51
C LEU A 143 2.75 7.44 -0.32
N SER A 144 2.63 6.29 0.33
CA SER A 144 2.17 5.07 -0.34
C SER A 144 0.65 4.99 -0.23
N VAL A 145 -0.03 4.63 -1.31
CA VAL A 145 -1.49 4.64 -1.41
C VAL A 145 -1.97 3.36 -2.09
N ARG A 146 -3.08 2.81 -1.61
CA ARG A 146 -3.78 1.69 -2.23
C ARG A 146 -4.61 2.21 -3.41
N ALA A 147 -4.34 1.68 -4.59
CA ALA A 147 -5.09 1.98 -5.81
C ALA A 147 -5.93 0.77 -6.23
N VAL A 148 -7.22 0.99 -6.50
CA VAL A 148 -8.13 -0.04 -6.99
C VAL A 148 -8.64 0.34 -8.37
N GLY A 149 -8.44 -0.57 -9.32
CA GLY A 149 -8.80 -0.40 -10.72
C GLY A 149 -9.92 -1.35 -11.17
N GLU A 150 -9.98 -1.55 -12.48
CA GLU A 150 -10.88 -2.53 -13.11
C GLU A 150 -10.75 -3.93 -12.46
N GLY A 151 -11.89 -4.61 -12.24
CA GLY A 151 -11.88 -5.95 -11.63
C GLY A 151 -11.50 -5.97 -10.15
N HIS A 152 -11.47 -4.81 -9.48
CA HIS A 152 -11.19 -4.64 -8.05
C HIS A 152 -9.80 -5.13 -7.61
N ILE A 153 -8.84 -5.20 -8.52
CA ILE A 153 -7.47 -5.58 -8.18
C ILE A 153 -6.78 -4.41 -7.49
N SER A 154 -6.30 -4.68 -6.26
CA SER A 154 -5.56 -3.72 -5.46
C SER A 154 -4.08 -3.68 -5.84
N SER A 155 -3.56 -2.47 -6.04
CA SER A 155 -2.16 -2.20 -6.34
C SER A 155 -1.60 -1.13 -5.39
N LEU A 156 -0.28 -1.07 -5.29
CA LEU A 156 0.43 -0.07 -4.49
C LEU A 156 1.00 1.01 -5.42
N THR A 157 0.62 2.27 -5.19
CA THR A 157 1.18 3.43 -5.89
C THR A 157 1.71 4.45 -4.89
N PHE A 158 2.41 5.47 -5.38
CA PHE A 158 3.09 6.44 -4.55
C PHE A 158 2.72 7.87 -4.96
N ARG A 159 2.84 8.80 -4.01
CA ARG A 159 2.85 10.25 -4.20
C ARG A 159 4.00 10.83 -3.38
N SER A 160 4.42 12.04 -3.69
CA SER A 160 5.34 12.81 -2.85
C SER A 160 4.76 14.18 -2.56
N GLY A 161 5.38 14.89 -1.62
CA GLY A 161 4.99 16.24 -1.28
C GLY A 161 5.92 16.82 -0.24
N THR A 162 5.52 17.97 0.31
CA THR A 162 6.27 18.68 1.34
C THR A 162 5.40 19.04 2.53
N VAL A 163 6.03 19.07 3.70
CA VAL A 163 5.53 19.75 4.89
C VAL A 163 6.49 20.90 5.21
N ALA A 164 5.97 22.11 5.35
CA ALA A 164 6.74 23.27 5.77
C ALA A 164 6.87 23.32 7.30
N ALA A 165 7.78 24.17 7.80
CA ALA A 165 8.07 24.28 9.23
C ALA A 165 6.85 24.67 10.09
N ASP A 166 5.89 25.39 9.52
CA ASP A 166 4.62 25.78 10.16
C ASP A 166 3.56 24.65 10.15
N GLY A 167 3.84 23.52 9.47
CA GLY A 167 2.94 22.40 9.29
C GLY A 167 2.09 22.47 8.01
N SER A 168 2.25 23.50 7.17
CA SER A 168 1.56 23.59 5.88
C SER A 168 1.95 22.42 4.98
N LEU A 169 0.96 21.77 4.36
CA LEU A 169 1.13 20.59 3.53
C LEU A 169 0.88 20.88 2.05
N SER A 170 1.69 20.27 1.19
CA SER A 170 1.43 20.18 -0.25
C SER A 170 1.74 18.78 -0.76
N VAL A 171 0.98 18.32 -1.75
CA VAL A 171 1.27 17.10 -2.51
C VAL A 171 1.69 17.53 -3.91
N ASP A 172 2.75 16.91 -4.41
CA ASP A 172 3.29 17.21 -5.73
C ASP A 172 2.27 16.82 -6.82
N PRO A 173 2.22 17.54 -7.95
CA PRO A 173 1.36 17.17 -9.08
C PRO A 173 1.60 15.72 -9.51
N THR A 174 0.51 14.98 -9.70
CA THR A 174 0.59 13.58 -10.13
C THR A 174 0.92 13.51 -11.63
N SER A 175 1.92 12.70 -11.99
CA SER A 175 2.24 12.43 -13.40
C SER A 175 1.08 11.73 -14.09
N ARG A 176 0.76 12.16 -15.31
CA ARG A 176 -0.23 11.49 -16.16
C ARG A 176 0.20 10.07 -16.51
N LEU A 177 1.50 9.84 -16.63
CA LEU A 177 2.05 8.54 -16.97
C LEU A 177 2.02 7.61 -15.75
N ALA A 178 2.03 6.31 -16.03
CA ALA A 178 2.23 5.27 -15.04
C ALA A 178 3.07 4.14 -15.63
N THR A 179 3.85 3.50 -14.76
CA THR A 179 4.78 2.44 -15.11
C THR A 179 4.64 1.31 -14.09
N ILE A 180 4.49 0.10 -14.60
CA ILE A 180 4.52 -1.13 -13.79
C ILE A 180 5.97 -1.47 -13.49
N ALA A 181 6.26 -1.88 -12.25
CA ALA A 181 7.59 -2.31 -11.85
C ALA A 181 8.10 -3.47 -12.74
N THR A 182 9.37 -3.42 -13.13
CA THR A 182 10.03 -4.52 -13.84
C THR A 182 10.46 -5.57 -12.83
N PHE A 183 10.13 -6.82 -13.12
CA PHE A 183 10.56 -7.96 -12.34
C PHE A 183 12.05 -8.23 -12.55
N ARG A 184 12.84 -8.30 -11.46
CA ARG A 184 14.29 -8.52 -11.52
C ARG A 184 14.70 -9.92 -11.06
N ASN A 185 14.11 -10.41 -9.97
CA ASN A 185 14.49 -11.69 -9.38
C ASN A 185 13.32 -12.33 -8.61
N ARG A 186 13.27 -13.67 -8.57
CA ARG A 186 12.37 -14.47 -7.72
C ARG A 186 13.11 -15.64 -7.14
N MET A 187 13.08 -15.74 -5.81
CA MET A 187 13.50 -16.95 -5.13
C MET A 187 12.24 -17.67 -4.65
N VAL A 188 11.95 -18.81 -5.28
CA VAL A 188 10.83 -19.66 -4.88
C VAL A 188 11.15 -20.32 -3.55
N ARG A 189 10.21 -20.26 -2.60
CA ARG A 189 10.31 -21.01 -1.33
C ARG A 189 9.02 -21.73 -1.03
N VAL A 190 9.11 -22.73 -0.15
CA VAL A 190 7.96 -23.55 0.29
C VAL A 190 6.82 -22.67 0.83
N ASP A 191 7.15 -21.62 1.58
CA ASP A 191 6.14 -20.76 2.24
C ASP A 191 5.80 -19.49 1.44
N GLY A 192 6.23 -19.42 0.18
CA GLY A 192 6.03 -18.27 -0.71
C GLY A 192 7.33 -17.61 -1.16
N ASP A 193 7.21 -16.83 -2.22
CA ASP A 193 8.37 -16.35 -2.96
C ASP A 193 8.92 -15.04 -2.41
N ASP A 194 10.24 -14.89 -2.42
CA ASP A 194 10.87 -13.57 -2.37
C ASP A 194 10.91 -13.00 -3.79
N VAL A 195 10.53 -11.75 -3.96
CA VAL A 195 10.52 -11.05 -5.25
C VAL A 195 11.26 -9.72 -5.14
N GLU A 196 12.04 -9.40 -6.17
CA GLU A 196 12.63 -8.08 -6.35
C GLU A 196 12.03 -7.42 -7.60
N VAL A 197 11.57 -6.18 -7.44
CA VAL A 197 11.11 -5.33 -8.54
C VAL A 197 11.82 -4.00 -8.56
N VAL A 198 11.95 -3.43 -9.75
CA VAL A 198 12.66 -2.17 -9.98
C VAL A 198 11.89 -1.26 -10.92
N PHE A 199 12.00 0.05 -10.68
CA PHE A 199 11.53 1.10 -11.57
C PHE A 199 12.70 1.80 -12.26
N SER A 200 12.44 2.40 -13.43
CA SER A 200 13.41 3.31 -14.05
C SER A 200 13.63 4.54 -13.15
N PRO A 201 14.89 5.00 -12.97
CA PRO A 201 15.18 6.21 -12.22
C PRO A 201 14.71 7.50 -12.91
N GLU A 202 14.40 7.45 -14.20
CA GLU A 202 13.96 8.61 -14.99
C GLU A 202 12.49 9.00 -14.73
N GLY A 203 11.70 8.07 -14.16
CA GLY A 203 10.28 8.28 -13.88
C GLY A 203 10.05 8.99 -12.55
N ASP A 204 9.07 9.90 -12.55
CA ASP A 204 8.56 10.50 -11.31
C ASP A 204 8.01 9.41 -10.37
N ILE A 205 8.11 9.63 -9.05
CA ILE A 205 7.65 8.66 -8.07
C ILE A 205 6.16 8.34 -8.21
N SER A 206 5.35 9.31 -8.65
CA SER A 206 3.92 9.10 -8.86
C SER A 206 3.60 8.17 -10.02
N GLU A 207 4.53 7.97 -10.96
CA GLU A 207 4.36 6.99 -12.04
C GLU A 207 4.44 5.55 -11.55
N ARG A 208 4.97 5.30 -10.35
CA ARG A 208 5.31 3.95 -9.90
C ARG A 208 4.08 3.21 -9.41
N VAL A 209 3.84 2.04 -10.01
CA VAL A 209 2.76 1.12 -9.62
C VAL A 209 3.31 -0.30 -9.44
N ILE A 210 3.09 -0.87 -8.26
CA ILE A 210 3.39 -2.26 -7.95
C ILE A 210 2.07 -3.03 -7.97
N PHE A 211 1.92 -3.89 -8.96
CA PHE A 211 0.82 -4.84 -9.05
C PHE A 211 1.15 -6.14 -8.32
N PRO A 212 0.14 -6.97 -7.99
CA PRO A 212 0.33 -8.37 -7.64
C PRO A 212 1.31 -9.11 -8.55
N ILE A 213 2.30 -9.79 -7.95
CA ILE A 213 3.33 -10.56 -8.67
C ILE A 213 3.26 -12.05 -8.37
N THR A 214 2.95 -12.39 -7.12
CA THR A 214 2.94 -13.77 -6.61
C THR A 214 1.51 -14.27 -6.42
N ALA A 215 1.34 -15.59 -6.35
CA ALA A 215 0.02 -16.20 -6.21
C ALA A 215 -0.71 -15.75 -4.92
N SER A 216 0.04 -15.50 -3.83
CA SER A 216 -0.52 -15.06 -2.54
C SER A 216 -1.19 -13.69 -2.60
N GLN A 217 -0.77 -12.82 -3.52
CA GLN A 217 -1.27 -11.47 -3.68
C GLN A 217 -2.08 -11.29 -4.97
N SER A 218 -2.41 -12.39 -5.68
CA SER A 218 -3.03 -12.38 -7.02
C SER A 218 -4.31 -11.53 -7.15
N ASN A 219 -4.99 -11.23 -6.05
CA ASN A 219 -6.17 -10.38 -6.01
C ASN A 219 -5.96 -9.04 -5.26
N GLY A 220 -4.76 -8.78 -4.72
CA GLY A 220 -4.45 -7.49 -4.14
C GLY A 220 -3.19 -7.44 -3.27
N ILE A 221 -2.50 -6.30 -3.38
CA ILE A 221 -1.58 -5.75 -2.37
C ILE A 221 -2.37 -4.68 -1.60
N GLU A 222 -2.56 -4.87 -0.30
CA GLU A 222 -3.45 -4.01 0.49
C GLU A 222 -2.76 -3.41 1.72
N ASP A 223 -3.09 -2.15 2.02
CA ASP A 223 -2.85 -1.49 3.30
C ASP A 223 -1.38 -1.53 3.77
N ALA A 224 -0.45 -1.12 2.89
CA ALA A 224 0.96 -1.06 3.20
C ALA A 224 1.26 -0.01 4.30
N ARG A 225 1.96 -0.42 5.36
CA ARG A 225 2.29 0.41 6.53
C ARG A 225 3.78 0.72 6.57
N PHE A 226 4.19 1.73 5.81
CA PHE A 226 5.60 2.11 5.72
C PHE A 226 6.11 2.74 7.01
N VAL A 227 7.35 2.40 7.35
CA VAL A 227 8.14 3.01 8.42
C VAL A 227 9.59 3.19 7.96
N ALA A 228 10.18 4.33 8.28
CA ALA A 228 11.62 4.53 8.22
C ALA A 228 12.26 3.79 9.40
N PHE A 229 12.79 2.59 9.14
CA PHE A 229 13.40 1.76 10.17
C PHE A 229 14.89 2.08 10.32
N ASP A 230 15.35 2.30 11.55
CA ASP A 230 16.77 2.47 11.89
C ASP A 230 17.46 1.10 11.98
N GLU A 231 18.26 0.78 10.97
CA GLU A 231 19.10 -0.41 10.90
C GLU A 231 20.55 -0.03 11.19
N GLY A 232 20.83 0.32 12.44
CA GLY A 232 22.20 0.61 12.91
C GLY A 232 22.78 1.89 12.29
N GLY A 233 22.00 2.97 12.25
CA GLY A 233 22.39 4.26 11.67
C GLY A 233 22.08 4.38 10.18
N ARG A 234 21.57 3.33 9.54
CA ARG A 234 21.07 3.35 8.15
C ARG A 234 19.56 3.24 8.12
N THR A 235 18.91 4.16 7.42
CA THR A 235 17.46 4.09 7.19
C THR A 235 17.13 3.04 6.14
N VAL A 236 16.25 2.10 6.47
CA VAL A 236 15.58 1.20 5.53
C VAL A 236 14.08 1.41 5.66
N PHE A 237 13.41 1.71 4.56
CA PHE A 237 11.96 1.81 4.56
C PHE A 237 11.36 0.42 4.47
N ARG A 238 10.51 0.08 5.44
CA ARG A 238 9.85 -1.23 5.52
C ARG A 238 8.35 -1.03 5.64
N ALA A 239 7.56 -1.85 4.97
CA ALA A 239 6.14 -1.93 5.19
C ALA A 239 5.66 -3.36 5.29
N THR A 240 4.81 -3.61 6.28
CA THR A 240 3.93 -4.76 6.26
C THR A 240 2.71 -4.44 5.40
N TYR A 241 2.26 -5.40 4.60
CA TYR A 241 1.05 -5.28 3.79
C TYR A 241 0.28 -6.60 3.82
N THR A 242 -0.99 -6.55 3.42
CA THR A 242 -1.82 -7.75 3.28
C THR A 242 -1.75 -8.23 1.84
N ALA A 243 -1.24 -9.45 1.65
CA ALA A 243 -1.34 -10.16 0.38
C ALA A 243 -2.68 -10.92 0.34
N TYR A 244 -3.50 -10.64 -0.66
CA TYR A 244 -4.81 -11.26 -0.85
C TYR A 244 -4.88 -12.02 -2.18
N ASN A 245 -5.29 -13.29 -2.15
CA ASN A 245 -5.39 -14.14 -3.34
C ASN A 245 -6.84 -14.38 -3.81
N GLY A 246 -7.81 -13.63 -3.29
CA GLY A 246 -9.24 -13.83 -3.57
C GLY A 246 -9.94 -14.76 -2.58
N ARG A 247 -9.18 -15.57 -1.81
CA ARG A 247 -9.75 -16.54 -0.84
C ARG A 247 -9.18 -16.39 0.57
N GLY A 248 -7.87 -16.23 0.67
CA GLY A 248 -7.12 -16.11 1.92
C GLY A 248 -6.22 -14.90 1.93
N ILE A 249 -5.80 -14.51 3.12
CA ILE A 249 -4.89 -13.40 3.37
C ILE A 249 -3.67 -13.88 4.13
N ARG A 250 -2.57 -13.14 4.01
CA ARG A 250 -1.42 -13.19 4.92
C ARG A 250 -0.72 -11.83 4.96
N SER A 251 0.08 -11.60 6.00
CA SER A 251 0.98 -10.47 6.06
C SER A 251 2.29 -10.77 5.31
N GLU A 252 2.75 -9.82 4.52
CA GLU A 252 4.05 -9.85 3.83
C GLU A 252 4.81 -8.55 4.11
N LEU A 253 6.12 -8.55 3.86
CA LEU A 253 7.02 -7.41 4.04
C LEU A 253 7.47 -6.88 2.69
N ILE A 254 7.43 -5.57 2.49
CA ILE A 254 8.10 -4.87 1.40
C ILE A 254 9.18 -3.93 1.95
N GLU A 255 10.35 -3.91 1.33
CA GLU A 255 11.50 -3.11 1.76
C GLU A 255 12.09 -2.31 0.61
N THR A 256 12.56 -1.10 0.91
CA THR A 256 13.28 -0.24 -0.03
C THR A 256 14.20 0.73 0.72
N THR A 257 15.20 1.27 0.02
CA THR A 257 16.02 2.40 0.52
C THR A 257 15.83 3.67 -0.31
N ASP A 258 15.22 3.56 -1.48
CA ASP A 258 15.22 4.61 -2.52
C ASP A 258 13.86 4.80 -3.21
N PHE A 259 12.87 3.94 -2.92
CA PHE A 259 11.59 3.83 -3.63
C PHE A 259 11.71 3.53 -5.13
N LEU A 260 12.89 3.09 -5.60
CA LEU A 260 13.16 2.64 -6.97
C LEU A 260 13.23 1.13 -7.03
N SER A 261 13.87 0.51 -6.04
CA SER A 261 14.01 -0.94 -5.91
C SER A 261 13.24 -1.42 -4.68
N PHE A 262 12.48 -2.50 -4.84
CA PHE A 262 11.68 -3.07 -3.77
C PHE A 262 11.92 -4.57 -3.66
N ARG A 263 12.15 -5.04 -2.43
CA ARG A 263 12.14 -6.46 -2.08
C ARG A 263 10.84 -6.80 -1.37
N MET A 264 10.15 -7.84 -1.81
CA MET A 264 8.90 -8.34 -1.23
C MET A 264 9.11 -9.77 -0.73
N SER A 265 8.75 -10.04 0.52
CA SER A 265 9.03 -11.30 1.20
C SER A 265 7.86 -11.73 2.11
N PRO A 266 7.49 -13.02 2.15
CA PRO A 266 6.45 -13.49 3.06
C PRO A 266 6.92 -13.44 4.53
N LEU A 267 6.04 -12.97 5.41
CA LEU A 267 6.20 -13.16 6.85
C LEU A 267 5.68 -14.56 7.24
N ARG A 268 6.27 -15.13 8.28
CA ARG A 268 5.97 -16.48 8.78
C ARG A 268 5.53 -16.44 10.24
N GLY A 269 4.97 -17.56 10.68
CA GLY A 269 4.54 -17.78 12.04
C GLY A 269 3.05 -17.46 12.25
N SER A 270 2.57 -17.88 13.41
CA SER A 270 1.15 -17.81 13.83
C SER A 270 0.59 -16.39 13.85
N ALA A 271 1.42 -15.36 14.08
CA ALA A 271 0.96 -13.97 14.08
C ALA A 271 0.86 -13.36 12.66
N ALA A 272 1.53 -13.94 11.67
CA ALA A 272 1.60 -13.42 10.30
C ALA A 272 0.42 -13.83 9.40
N VAL A 273 -0.48 -14.69 9.89
CA VAL A 273 -1.64 -15.18 9.10
C VAL A 273 -2.76 -14.14 8.97
N ASN A 274 -2.80 -13.15 9.88
CA ASN A 274 -3.80 -12.09 9.86
C ASN A 274 -3.26 -10.85 9.12
N LYS A 275 -4.05 -9.78 9.11
CA LYS A 275 -3.71 -8.47 8.53
C LYS A 275 -3.46 -7.41 9.61
N GLY A 276 -2.80 -6.33 9.21
CA GLY A 276 -2.64 -5.16 10.05
C GLY A 276 -1.58 -5.30 11.12
N MET A 277 -0.44 -5.91 10.78
CA MET A 277 0.77 -5.82 11.57
C MET A 277 1.45 -4.46 11.31
N ALA A 278 2.11 -3.85 12.29
CA ALA A 278 2.83 -2.60 12.13
C ALA A 278 4.15 -2.61 12.90
N LEU A 279 5.26 -2.42 12.18
CA LEU A 279 6.63 -2.53 12.72
C LEU A 279 7.02 -1.25 13.48
N PHE A 280 7.63 -1.40 14.66
CA PHE A 280 8.25 -0.27 15.34
C PHE A 280 9.45 0.25 14.54
N PRO A 281 9.77 1.56 14.57
CA PRO A 281 10.80 2.16 13.71
C PRO A 281 12.24 1.75 14.07
N ARG A 282 12.42 0.95 15.13
CA ARG A 282 13.70 0.37 15.53
C ARG A 282 13.47 -0.83 16.43
N LYS A 283 14.54 -1.59 16.69
CA LYS A 283 14.52 -2.67 17.67
C LYS A 283 14.24 -2.14 19.09
N ILE A 284 13.55 -2.95 19.88
CA ILE A 284 13.24 -2.71 21.30
C ILE A 284 13.87 -3.84 22.09
N GLY A 285 14.80 -3.51 22.99
CA GLY A 285 15.54 -4.52 23.75
C GLY A 285 16.33 -5.48 22.84
N GLY A 286 16.84 -5.01 21.69
CA GLY A 286 17.59 -5.83 20.74
C GLY A 286 16.75 -6.71 19.80
N ARG A 287 15.43 -6.70 19.93
CA ARG A 287 14.50 -7.51 19.10
C ARG A 287 13.65 -6.62 18.20
N TYR A 288 13.20 -7.14 17.07
CA TYR A 288 12.14 -6.48 16.30
C TYR A 288 10.82 -6.58 17.07
N ALA A 289 9.98 -5.56 16.95
CA ALA A 289 8.67 -5.52 17.59
C ALA A 289 7.61 -5.06 16.59
N MET A 290 6.42 -5.63 16.66
CA MET A 290 5.24 -5.23 15.91
C MET A 290 4.01 -5.12 16.82
N ILE A 291 3.12 -4.20 16.48
CA ILE A 291 1.72 -4.27 16.92
C ILE A 291 0.95 -5.09 15.88
N ALA A 292 0.19 -6.10 16.31
CA ALA A 292 -0.58 -6.98 15.44
C ALA A 292 -1.97 -7.25 16.01
N ARG A 293 -2.87 -7.81 15.19
CA ARG A 293 -4.18 -8.33 15.63
C ARG A 293 -4.28 -9.80 15.23
N GLN A 294 -4.42 -10.68 16.21
CA GLN A 294 -4.38 -12.13 15.98
C GLN A 294 -5.74 -12.79 16.09
N ASP A 295 -6.56 -12.34 17.05
CA ASP A 295 -7.88 -12.88 17.37
C ASP A 295 -9.05 -12.16 16.68
N ASN A 296 -8.75 -11.29 15.72
CA ASN A 296 -9.69 -10.41 15.03
C ASN A 296 -10.35 -9.31 15.88
N GLU A 297 -9.92 -9.12 17.13
CA GLU A 297 -10.55 -8.15 18.04
C GLU A 297 -9.53 -7.23 18.71
N ASN A 298 -8.45 -7.79 19.27
CA ASN A 298 -7.55 -7.13 20.22
C ASN A 298 -6.17 -6.83 19.61
N LEU A 299 -5.45 -5.86 20.19
CA LEU A 299 -4.08 -5.57 19.79
C LEU A 299 -3.06 -6.30 20.66
N TYR A 300 -2.08 -6.88 19.98
CA TYR A 300 -1.00 -7.65 20.56
C TYR A 300 0.34 -7.01 20.24
N LEU A 301 1.22 -7.00 21.23
CA LEU A 301 2.64 -6.75 21.03
C LEU A 301 3.34 -8.08 20.75
N VAL A 302 4.01 -8.16 19.60
CA VAL A 302 4.72 -9.36 19.13
C VAL A 302 6.18 -9.00 18.91
N TYR A 303 7.08 -9.93 19.22
CA TYR A 303 8.52 -9.77 19.04
C TYR A 303 9.08 -10.83 18.08
N SER A 304 10.15 -10.46 17.38
CA SER A 304 10.90 -11.35 16.48
C SER A 304 12.40 -11.08 16.60
N ASP A 305 13.21 -12.13 16.48
CA ASP A 305 14.67 -12.03 16.49
C ASP A 305 15.25 -11.78 15.08
N ASP A 306 14.50 -12.12 14.03
CA ASP A 306 15.01 -12.17 12.65
C ASP A 306 14.18 -11.38 11.62
N LEU A 307 13.15 -10.64 12.06
CA LEU A 307 12.21 -9.85 11.24
C LEU A 307 11.24 -10.67 10.39
N MET A 308 11.51 -11.95 10.16
CA MET A 308 10.75 -12.78 9.21
C MET A 308 9.77 -13.73 9.91
N ASN A 309 10.09 -14.19 11.12
CA ASN A 309 9.28 -15.14 11.88
C ASN A 309 8.59 -14.44 13.07
N TRP A 310 7.26 -14.52 13.15
CA TRP A 310 6.42 -13.84 14.13
C TRP A 310 5.40 -14.81 14.75
N ASP A 311 5.55 -15.09 16.04
CA ASP A 311 4.71 -16.04 16.77
C ASP A 311 4.21 -15.49 18.10
N GLY A 312 2.98 -15.87 18.47
CA GLY A 312 2.35 -15.49 19.73
C GLY A 312 2.27 -13.97 19.91
N GLY A 313 2.25 -13.51 21.16
CA GLY A 313 2.19 -12.08 21.51
C GLY A 313 1.47 -11.85 22.82
N VAL A 314 1.64 -10.66 23.39
CA VAL A 314 0.93 -10.24 24.60
C VAL A 314 -0.15 -9.27 24.20
N ALA A 315 -1.40 -9.52 24.60
CA ALA A 315 -2.49 -8.57 24.40
C ALA A 315 -2.21 -7.29 25.21
N ILE A 316 -2.15 -6.14 24.55
CA ILE A 316 -1.86 -4.84 25.17
C ILE A 316 -3.06 -3.90 25.16
N LEU A 317 -4.02 -4.10 24.26
CA LEU A 317 -5.21 -3.27 24.16
C LEU A 317 -6.41 -4.12 23.75
N LYS A 318 -7.56 -3.83 24.35
CA LYS A 318 -8.85 -4.42 24.03
C LYS A 318 -9.90 -3.33 23.79
N PRO A 319 -10.97 -3.62 23.04
CA PRO A 319 -12.15 -2.76 22.98
C PRO A 319 -12.66 -2.41 24.39
N GLN A 320 -12.83 -1.12 24.65
CA GLN A 320 -13.27 -0.55 25.92
C GLN A 320 -14.37 0.51 25.71
N TYR A 321 -14.40 1.16 24.55
CA TYR A 321 -15.36 2.22 24.24
C TYR A 321 -16.35 1.83 23.12
N PRO A 322 -17.58 2.38 23.11
CA PRO A 322 -18.62 1.96 22.16
C PRO A 322 -18.24 2.07 20.67
N TRP A 323 -17.34 2.99 20.32
CA TRP A 323 -16.88 3.18 18.95
C TRP A 323 -15.90 2.11 18.46
N GLU A 324 -15.49 1.19 19.34
CA GLU A 324 -14.50 0.15 19.06
C GLU A 324 -14.95 -1.26 19.50
N PHE A 325 -16.18 -1.42 20.00
CA PHE A 325 -16.69 -2.70 20.54
C PHE A 325 -16.69 -3.89 19.58
N ILE A 326 -16.65 -3.68 18.25
CA ILE A 326 -16.56 -4.81 17.32
C ILE A 326 -15.12 -5.31 17.21
N GLN A 327 -14.15 -4.39 17.12
CA GLN A 327 -12.72 -4.68 17.06
C GLN A 327 -11.89 -3.39 17.08
N ILE A 328 -10.62 -3.53 17.45
CA ILE A 328 -9.57 -2.52 17.24
C ILE A 328 -8.48 -3.05 16.32
N GLY A 329 -7.73 -2.13 15.72
CA GLY A 329 -6.54 -2.47 14.94
C GLY A 329 -5.55 -1.32 14.90
N THR A 330 -4.30 -1.63 14.57
CA THR A 330 -3.29 -0.60 14.36
C THR A 330 -3.47 0.01 12.98
N CYS A 331 -3.41 1.34 12.93
CA CYS A 331 -3.38 2.07 11.68
C CYS A 331 -2.05 1.84 10.98
N GLY A 332 -0.94 2.21 11.63
CA GLY A 332 0.41 2.08 11.08
C GLY A 332 1.45 1.98 12.18
N SER A 333 2.71 2.17 11.80
CA SER A 333 3.83 2.04 12.73
C SER A 333 3.74 3.03 13.90
N PRO A 334 4.08 2.60 15.14
CA PRO A 334 4.19 3.50 16.28
C PRO A 334 5.20 4.62 16.02
N ILE A 335 4.86 5.83 16.43
CA ILE A 335 5.68 7.03 16.26
C ILE A 335 6.49 7.26 17.55
N GLU A 336 7.81 7.37 17.39
CA GLU A 336 8.77 7.68 18.45
C GLU A 336 8.59 9.12 18.95
N LEU A 337 8.08 9.28 20.18
CA LEU A 337 8.02 10.55 20.92
C LEU A 337 8.93 10.50 22.15
N ASP A 338 9.14 11.64 22.80
CA ASP A 338 9.93 11.70 24.04
C ASP A 338 9.12 11.09 25.20
N GLU A 339 7.80 11.25 25.16
CA GLU A 339 6.83 10.75 26.15
C GLU A 339 6.54 9.25 26.03
N GLY A 340 6.83 8.64 24.86
CA GLY A 340 6.48 7.25 24.61
C GLY A 340 6.42 6.87 23.13
N TRP A 341 5.63 5.84 22.85
CA TRP A 341 5.25 5.44 21.49
C TRP A 341 3.82 5.87 21.21
N LEU A 342 3.63 6.81 20.31
CA LEU A 342 2.30 7.20 19.85
C LEU A 342 1.82 6.21 18.78
N LEU A 343 0.76 5.48 19.10
CA LEU A 343 0.12 4.52 18.22
C LEU A 343 -1.25 5.05 17.80
N PHE A 344 -1.45 5.25 16.49
CA PHE A 344 -2.80 5.47 15.96
C PHE A 344 -3.53 4.13 15.79
N THR A 345 -4.76 4.07 16.24
CA THR A 345 -5.63 2.89 16.14
C THR A 345 -6.87 3.21 15.32
N HIS A 346 -7.45 2.19 14.71
CA HIS A 346 -8.83 2.25 14.25
C HIS A 346 -9.71 1.41 15.16
N GLY A 347 -10.94 1.86 15.37
CA GLY A 347 -11.98 1.15 16.09
C GLY A 347 -13.20 0.99 15.21
N VAL A 348 -13.91 -0.12 15.39
CA VAL A 348 -15.14 -0.43 14.64
C VAL A 348 -16.34 -0.39 15.58
N GLY A 349 -17.22 0.56 15.34
CA GLY A 349 -18.43 0.78 16.12
C GLY A 349 -19.69 0.20 15.46
N PRO A 350 -20.87 0.51 16.00
CA PRO A 350 -22.15 0.06 15.48
C PRO A 350 -22.30 0.34 13.97
N VAL A 351 -22.91 -0.60 13.25
CA VAL A 351 -23.10 -0.53 11.78
C VAL A 351 -21.77 -0.41 11.03
N ARG A 352 -20.70 -1.02 11.56
CA ARG A 352 -19.34 -1.03 10.98
C ARG A 352 -18.79 0.37 10.71
N ARG A 353 -19.08 1.33 11.59
CA ARG A 353 -18.48 2.67 11.50
C ARG A 353 -17.02 2.60 11.93
N TYR A 354 -16.10 2.85 11.01
CA TYR A 354 -14.67 2.95 11.32
C TYR A 354 -14.31 4.37 11.73
N ALA A 355 -13.53 4.49 12.79
CA ALA A 355 -13.01 5.76 13.29
C ALA A 355 -11.56 5.59 13.76
N ILE A 356 -10.80 6.69 13.80
CA ILE A 356 -9.38 6.68 14.20
C ILE A 356 -9.26 7.25 15.61
N GLY A 357 -8.53 6.55 16.48
CA GLY A 357 -8.11 7.01 17.80
C GLY A 357 -6.59 6.99 17.95
N ALA A 358 -6.11 7.23 19.18
CA ALA A 358 -4.69 7.13 19.49
C ALA A 358 -4.45 6.59 20.90
N VAL A 359 -3.24 6.04 21.08
CA VAL A 359 -2.76 5.40 22.29
C VAL A 359 -1.31 5.80 22.50
N LEU A 360 -0.93 6.10 23.73
CA LEU A 360 0.46 6.29 24.14
C LEU A 360 0.93 5.06 24.90
N LEU A 361 1.98 4.40 24.41
CA LEU A 361 2.64 3.28 25.08
C LEU A 361 3.95 3.74 25.74
N ASP A 362 4.36 3.07 26.81
CA ASP A 362 5.62 3.36 27.49
C ASP A 362 6.82 3.15 26.58
N LYS A 363 7.78 4.08 26.65
CA LYS A 363 8.93 4.15 25.75
C LYS A 363 9.83 2.92 25.84
N LYS A 364 10.05 2.43 27.07
CA LYS A 364 10.98 1.34 27.38
C LYS A 364 10.27 0.00 27.33
N ASP A 365 9.02 -0.03 27.79
CA ASP A 365 8.19 -1.22 27.83
C ASP A 365 6.87 -0.98 27.10
N PRO A 366 6.81 -1.17 25.77
CA PRO A 366 5.62 -0.90 24.98
C PRO A 366 4.43 -1.83 25.31
N SER A 367 4.59 -2.80 26.23
CA SER A 367 3.46 -3.56 26.76
C SER A 367 2.59 -2.76 27.73
N ARG A 368 3.10 -1.63 28.24
CA ARG A 368 2.39 -0.73 29.16
C ARG A 368 1.71 0.38 28.39
N VAL A 369 0.38 0.40 28.43
CA VAL A 369 -0.44 1.51 27.92
C VAL A 369 -0.46 2.63 28.95
N LEU A 370 -0.01 3.84 28.56
CA LEU A 370 0.03 5.01 29.44
C LEU A 370 -1.26 5.82 29.35
N ALA A 371 -1.75 6.05 28.13
CA ALA A 371 -2.96 6.81 27.88
C ALA A 371 -3.62 6.38 26.57
N ARG A 372 -4.94 6.60 26.42
CA ARG A 372 -5.67 6.33 25.18
C ARG A 372 -6.84 7.28 24.96
N SER A 373 -7.23 7.49 23.72
CA SER A 373 -8.38 8.32 23.37
C SER A 373 -9.69 7.63 23.75
N ARG A 374 -10.51 8.26 24.61
CA ARG A 374 -11.86 7.78 24.97
C ARG A 374 -12.87 7.95 23.84
N GLU A 375 -12.76 9.04 23.10
CA GLU A 375 -13.53 9.32 21.89
C GLU A 375 -12.63 9.24 20.66
N PRO A 376 -13.13 8.89 19.47
CA PRO A 376 -12.35 8.95 18.25
C PRO A 376 -11.84 10.37 17.95
N LEU A 377 -10.59 10.44 17.50
CA LEU A 377 -9.95 11.64 16.99
C LEU A 377 -10.53 12.02 15.62
N VAL A 378 -10.63 11.05 14.71
CA VAL A 378 -11.20 11.23 13.38
C VAL A 378 -12.42 10.33 13.23
N ARG A 379 -13.53 10.91 12.80
CA ARG A 379 -14.76 10.20 12.44
C ARG A 379 -15.18 10.63 11.03
N PRO A 380 -15.91 9.80 10.28
CA PRO A 380 -16.53 10.27 9.05
C PRO A 380 -17.49 11.42 9.36
N GLU A 381 -17.25 12.59 8.76
CA GLU A 381 -18.20 13.70 8.72
C GLU A 381 -19.42 13.36 7.86
N PRO A 382 -20.56 14.05 8.00
CA PRO A 382 -21.73 13.77 7.18
C PRO A 382 -21.46 13.72 5.67
N SER A 383 -20.59 14.60 5.16
CA SER A 383 -20.14 14.63 3.76
C SER A 383 -19.15 13.53 3.38
N GLU A 384 -18.58 12.82 4.36
CA GLU A 384 -17.54 11.80 4.19
C GLU A 384 -18.11 10.38 4.30
N ARG A 385 -19.43 10.22 4.47
CA ARG A 385 -20.07 8.91 4.72
C ARG A 385 -20.33 8.11 3.45
N GLU A 386 -20.33 8.74 2.29
CA GLU A 386 -20.63 8.11 1.01
C GLU A 386 -19.34 7.72 0.29
N GLY A 387 -19.33 6.55 -0.35
CA GLY A 387 -18.18 6.03 -1.07
C GLY A 387 -18.25 4.52 -1.25
N TYR A 388 -17.13 3.93 -1.69
CA TYR A 388 -16.98 2.50 -1.94
C TYR A 388 -17.31 1.64 -0.70
N VAL A 389 -16.87 2.08 0.48
CA VAL A 389 -17.33 1.52 1.77
C VAL A 389 -17.81 2.67 2.66
N PRO A 390 -19.13 2.83 2.85
CA PRO A 390 -19.70 3.93 3.63
C PRO A 390 -19.25 3.95 5.10
N ASN A 391 -19.23 5.15 5.69
CA ASN A 391 -18.94 5.39 7.11
C ASN A 391 -17.54 4.93 7.58
N VAL A 392 -16.54 5.03 6.70
CA VAL A 392 -15.15 4.65 7.02
C VAL A 392 -14.21 5.86 6.96
N VAL A 393 -13.40 6.02 8.00
CA VAL A 393 -12.11 6.73 7.89
C VAL A 393 -11.01 5.79 8.34
N TYR A 394 -9.90 5.77 7.61
CA TYR A 394 -8.84 4.77 7.83
C TYR A 394 -7.47 5.32 7.46
N THR A 395 -6.40 4.91 8.15
CA THR A 395 -5.03 5.28 7.78
C THR A 395 -4.08 4.11 7.98
N CYS A 396 -3.05 4.05 7.15
CA CYS A 396 -1.97 3.07 7.23
C CYS A 396 -0.68 3.66 7.79
N GLY A 397 -0.68 4.93 8.22
CA GLY A 397 0.50 5.55 8.80
C GLY A 397 0.36 7.05 8.97
N ALA A 398 1.13 7.58 9.91
CA ALA A 398 1.26 9.00 10.18
C ALA A 398 2.73 9.33 10.41
N MET A 399 3.10 10.59 10.20
CA MET A 399 4.49 11.04 10.29
C MET A 399 4.60 12.19 11.29
N ARG A 400 5.62 12.16 12.15
CA ARG A 400 6.00 13.31 12.99
C ARG A 400 6.78 14.32 12.16
N HIS A 401 6.42 15.59 12.27
CA HIS A 401 7.22 16.71 11.80
C HIS A 401 7.25 17.80 12.87
N GLY A 402 8.41 18.02 13.49
CA GLY A 402 8.56 18.91 14.62
C GLY A 402 7.61 18.56 15.78
N GLY A 403 6.80 19.54 16.20
CA GLY A 403 5.76 19.40 17.23
C GLY A 403 4.40 18.94 16.71
N GLN A 404 4.31 18.48 15.46
CA GLN A 404 3.06 18.08 14.81
C GLN A 404 3.10 16.64 14.30
N ILE A 405 1.91 16.05 14.17
CA ILE A 405 1.65 14.83 13.40
C ILE A 405 0.98 15.23 12.10
N VAL A 406 1.48 14.67 10.99
CA VAL A 406 0.83 14.66 9.68
C VAL A 406 0.11 13.32 9.54
N LEU A 407 -1.22 13.38 9.43
CA LEU A 407 -2.12 12.22 9.38
C LEU A 407 -2.88 12.21 8.05
N PRO A 408 -2.37 11.53 7.01
CA PRO A 408 -3.20 11.20 5.85
C PRO A 408 -4.20 10.11 6.24
N TYR A 409 -5.43 10.19 5.73
CA TYR A 409 -6.46 9.18 5.97
C TYR A 409 -7.39 9.04 4.76
N ALA A 410 -7.84 7.82 4.53
CA ALA A 410 -8.89 7.45 3.61
C ALA A 410 -10.25 7.94 4.09
N VAL A 411 -11.12 8.26 3.13
CA VAL A 411 -12.53 8.53 3.34
C VAL A 411 -13.35 7.56 2.49
N SER A 412 -14.21 6.79 3.16
CA SER A 412 -15.14 5.81 2.60
C SER A 412 -14.54 4.91 1.52
N ASP A 413 -13.30 4.46 1.72
CA ASP A 413 -12.51 3.64 0.79
C ASP A 413 -12.51 4.16 -0.65
N THR A 414 -12.53 5.48 -0.84
CA THR A 414 -12.66 6.11 -2.16
C THR A 414 -11.49 7.05 -2.47
N TYR A 415 -11.17 7.96 -1.56
CA TYR A 415 -10.13 8.98 -1.74
C TYR A 415 -9.39 9.21 -0.42
N CYS A 416 -8.26 9.95 -0.46
CA CYS A 416 -7.54 10.38 0.74
C CYS A 416 -7.77 11.86 1.06
N ASN A 417 -7.73 12.20 2.34
CA ASN A 417 -7.59 13.55 2.87
C ASN A 417 -6.44 13.59 3.90
N PHE A 418 -6.10 14.76 4.42
CA PHE A 418 -5.04 14.98 5.40
C PHE A 418 -5.55 15.74 6.61
N ALA A 419 -4.93 15.51 7.75
CA ALA A 419 -5.05 16.33 8.93
C ALA A 419 -3.68 16.58 9.57
N THR A 420 -3.52 17.71 10.23
CA THR A 420 -2.40 17.97 11.13
C THR A 420 -2.87 18.05 12.57
N ILE A 421 -2.03 17.60 13.49
CA ILE A 421 -2.34 17.52 14.91
C ILE A 421 -1.12 18.01 15.71
N ARG A 422 -1.28 18.99 16.61
CA ARG A 422 -0.22 19.33 17.56
C ARG A 422 -0.03 18.19 18.56
N ILE A 423 1.19 17.70 18.71
CA ILE A 423 1.52 16.56 19.58
C ILE A 423 1.12 16.86 21.02
N GLU A 424 1.48 18.03 21.54
CA GLU A 424 1.14 18.46 22.89
C GLU A 424 -0.38 18.40 23.16
N ALA A 425 -1.19 18.95 22.24
CA ALA A 425 -2.64 18.96 22.38
C ALA A 425 -3.24 17.55 22.27
N LEU A 426 -2.67 16.70 21.41
CA LEU A 426 -3.06 15.30 21.32
C LEU A 426 -2.79 14.57 22.64
N LEU A 427 -1.59 14.70 23.21
CA LEU A 427 -1.23 14.05 24.46
C LEU A 427 -2.10 14.52 25.62
N GLN A 428 -2.42 15.82 25.70
CA GLN A 428 -3.34 16.37 26.70
C GLN A 428 -4.78 15.82 26.56
N ALA A 429 -5.18 15.40 25.36
CA ALA A 429 -6.51 14.86 25.09
C ALA A 429 -6.62 13.34 25.30
N LEU A 430 -5.51 12.63 25.56
CA LEU A 430 -5.55 11.20 25.89
C LEU A 430 -5.84 11.01 27.38
N ASP A 431 -6.77 10.11 27.69
CA ASP A 431 -7.10 9.77 29.07
C ASP A 431 -6.04 8.78 29.62
N PRO A 432 -5.41 9.06 30.78
CA PRO A 432 -4.50 8.12 31.42
C PRO A 432 -5.19 6.79 31.74
N VAL A 433 -4.50 5.68 31.54
CA VAL A 433 -4.99 4.36 31.95
C VAL A 433 -4.67 4.15 33.43
N VAL A 434 -5.71 3.93 34.25
CA VAL A 434 -5.54 3.70 35.70
C VAL A 434 -5.01 2.28 35.94
N ALA A 435 -3.99 2.15 36.80
CA ALA A 435 -3.20 0.93 37.00
C ALA A 435 -3.98 -0.33 37.44
N GLU A 436 -5.22 -0.20 37.91
CA GLU A 436 -6.06 -1.35 38.31
C GLU A 436 -6.48 -2.24 37.12
N GLU A 437 -6.46 -1.73 35.88
CA GLU A 437 -6.81 -2.51 34.68
C GLU A 437 -5.67 -3.42 34.17
N THR A 438 -4.43 -3.21 34.64
CA THR A 438 -3.25 -4.01 34.21
C THR A 438 -3.14 -5.39 34.87
N HIS A 439 -3.92 -5.67 35.93
CA HIS A 439 -3.83 -6.94 36.67
C HIS A 439 -4.45 -8.14 35.94
N TYR A 440 -5.42 -7.93 35.05
CA TYR A 440 -6.07 -9.02 34.32
C TYR A 440 -5.20 -9.64 33.21
N VAL A 441 -4.24 -8.90 32.66
CA VAL A 441 -3.36 -9.41 31.59
C VAL A 441 -2.27 -10.34 32.14
N ARG A 442 -1.83 -10.14 33.39
CA ARG A 442 -0.80 -11.01 33.99
C ARG A 442 -1.32 -12.36 34.49
N GLN A 443 -2.61 -12.49 34.82
CA GLN A 443 -3.16 -13.77 35.33
C GLN A 443 -3.49 -14.79 34.23
N ALA A 444 -3.64 -14.38 32.97
CA ALA A 444 -3.90 -15.29 31.85
C ALA A 444 -2.63 -15.89 31.21
N ALA A 445 -1.44 -15.58 31.76
CA ALA A 445 -0.13 -15.99 31.22
C ALA A 445 0.68 -16.87 32.19
N SER A 446 0.02 -17.66 33.03
CA SER A 446 0.67 -18.77 33.75
C SER A 446 0.06 -20.09 33.27
N PRO A 447 0.89 -21.10 32.95
CA PRO A 447 0.43 -22.38 32.39
C PRO A 447 -0.44 -23.19 33.35
#